data_AF-A0A2Z4GGL2-F1
#
_entry.id   AF-A0A2Z4GGL2-F1
#
_cell.length_a   1.000
_cell.length_b   1.000
_cell.length_c   1.000
_cell.angle_alpha   90.00
_cell.angle_beta   90.00
_cell.angle_gamma   90.00
#
_symmetry.space_group_name_H-M   'P 1'
#
loop_
_entity.id
_entity.type
_entity.pdbx_description
1 polymer ?
#
loop_
_entity_poly.entity_id
_entity_poly.type
_entity_poly.pdbx_seq_one_letter_code
_entity_poly.pdbx_strand_id
1 'polypeptide(L)'
;MKRLLALLSLVLLSTLVTAQSVLITPGAQSINGDSSSQGQLNAYGSGLVVGPKVKLSEEDPASNMHTMSCASEIFNESFAGTLKDPTGDAGYTGGILYDCDFTLYSTSASYLTTQIDFQVLDTESDGDTVYVLNYSNSEVLGAYSGNELPQTLFVNANAIRIKFKTDNDANVGAGFVLTWKSIIKDTTVAAIENYSGEGLVFDVGSNAFWSGKHAPLDFENRGLFSTAMGYNTNASGQMSTSIGNSTSASGFFSTAMGYKSDAPGNYSTAMGSDTDASGDYSTAMTYFTNASGDFSTAMGRSTTASGRSSTAMGNNTEASGYISTALGYESEASGRYSTVIGSYSKASDDYSTAIGYYTEASGSYSTALGTRASSNGRFGSMVLGDYVSHSANSLKADAGNRLLARFDNGYKFYTNNDLSISSIGLMALHNANSWSSISDSTKKENFIASNGEEVLKSVSQMRIGTWNYKGQNASKHRHWGVMAQDFHHHFGKDAYGTIGNDTTIATADFDGVSFAAIKALEERTRELQSDLASEMRFSASLELTTEKHEKKIEELQEQLQKQLQRNEAYESELLSMRSETMSVRAESRTVQAESKALKEDFKELKEMLLKSVAVKTK
;
A
#
# COMPACT_ATOMS: atom_id res chain seq x y z
N MET A 1 -15.02 0.04 62.25
CA MET A 1 -14.91 1.50 62.49
C MET A 1 -13.51 2.06 62.22
N LYS A 2 -12.42 1.56 62.81
CA LYS A 2 -11.06 2.10 62.53
C LYS A 2 -10.55 1.94 61.08
N ARG A 3 -11.02 0.94 60.32
CA ARG A 3 -10.72 0.80 58.88
C ARG A 3 -11.64 1.61 57.94
N LEU A 4 -12.79 2.08 58.43
CA LEU A 4 -13.69 2.95 57.68
C LEU A 4 -13.27 4.43 57.79
N LEU A 5 -12.68 4.82 58.94
CA LEU A 5 -12.08 6.15 59.11
C LEU A 5 -10.78 6.33 58.30
N ALA A 6 -10.03 5.26 58.03
CA ALA A 6 -8.80 5.33 57.24
C ALA A 6 -9.05 5.50 55.72
N LEU A 7 -10.17 4.96 55.20
CA LEU A 7 -10.59 5.21 53.82
C LEU A 7 -11.25 6.58 53.65
N LEU A 8 -11.95 7.09 54.67
CA LEU A 8 -12.48 8.46 54.64
C LEU A 8 -11.36 9.51 54.69
N SER A 9 -10.24 9.24 55.37
CA SER A 9 -9.08 10.14 55.38
C SER A 9 -8.24 10.11 54.11
N LEU A 10 -8.29 9.02 53.32
CA LEU A 10 -7.53 8.92 52.07
C LEU A 10 -8.31 9.45 50.86
N VAL A 11 -9.65 9.41 50.91
CA VAL A 11 -10.53 10.00 49.87
C VAL A 11 -10.78 11.49 50.09
N LEU A 12 -10.69 12.01 51.33
CA LEU A 12 -10.72 13.46 51.58
C LEU A 12 -9.39 14.19 51.27
N LEU A 13 -8.29 13.47 51.01
CA LEU A 13 -7.00 14.09 50.68
C LEU A 13 -6.73 14.20 49.17
N SER A 14 -7.59 13.66 48.30
CA SER A 14 -7.42 13.69 46.83
C SER A 14 -8.43 14.54 46.07
N THR A 15 -9.34 15.25 46.75
CA THR A 15 -10.30 16.18 46.12
C THR A 15 -10.27 17.61 46.67
N LEU A 16 -9.22 17.98 47.40
CA LEU A 16 -8.90 19.39 47.73
C LEU A 16 -7.71 19.90 46.91
N VAL A 17 -7.85 19.81 45.58
CA VAL A 17 -7.25 20.80 44.68
C VAL A 17 -8.41 21.70 44.23
N THR A 18 -9.06 22.36 45.18
CA THR A 18 -9.75 23.60 44.85
C THR A 18 -8.65 24.59 44.58
N ALA A 19 -8.70 25.16 43.37
CA ALA A 19 -7.87 26.25 42.93
C ALA A 19 -7.44 27.11 44.11
N GLN A 20 -6.15 27.10 44.42
CA GLN A 20 -5.55 28.34 44.87
C GLN A 20 -5.74 29.29 43.69
N SER A 21 -6.92 29.91 43.63
CA SER A 21 -7.00 31.31 43.30
C SER A 21 -5.87 31.95 44.08
N VAL A 22 -4.78 32.22 43.39
CA VAL A 22 -3.89 33.31 43.73
C VAL A 22 -4.82 34.51 43.82
N LEU A 23 -5.38 34.73 45.01
CA LEU A 23 -5.88 36.02 45.40
C LEU A 23 -4.63 36.88 45.35
N ILE A 24 -4.39 37.49 44.19
CA ILE A 24 -3.75 38.78 44.13
C ILE A 24 -4.69 39.67 44.93
N THR A 25 -4.39 39.83 46.21
CA THR A 25 -4.99 40.89 47.01
C THR A 25 -4.84 42.17 46.19
N PRO A 26 -5.93 42.88 45.82
CA PRO A 26 -5.82 44.21 45.26
C PRO A 26 -5.47 45.16 46.41
N GLY A 27 -4.22 45.06 46.86
CA GLY A 27 -3.53 46.11 47.59
C GLY A 27 -2.78 46.95 46.57
N ALA A 28 -3.52 47.72 45.77
CA ALA A 28 -2.95 48.81 45.00
C ALA A 28 -2.52 49.90 46.00
N GLN A 29 -1.30 49.77 46.53
CA GLN A 29 -0.52 50.92 46.97
C GLN A 29 0.34 51.27 45.75
N SER A 30 0.07 52.39 45.06
CA SER A 30 0.26 53.76 45.50
C SER A 30 1.28 54.34 44.53
N ILE A 31 0.80 55.06 43.52
CA ILE A 31 1.62 56.08 42.84
C ILE A 31 1.77 57.20 43.88
N ASN A 32 2.58 56.98 44.92
CA ASN A 32 3.01 58.08 45.79
C ASN A 32 4.46 58.34 45.47
N GLY A 33 4.72 59.62 45.20
CA GLY A 33 6.06 60.16 45.08
C GLY A 33 6.92 59.71 46.24
N ASP A 34 8.16 59.39 45.91
CA ASP A 34 9.18 58.79 46.76
C ASP A 34 9.11 57.26 46.90
N SER A 35 9.46 56.57 45.81
CA SER A 35 10.18 55.30 45.93
C SER A 35 11.08 55.08 44.71
N SER A 36 12.39 55.22 44.92
CA SER A 36 13.45 54.69 44.06
C SER A 36 13.49 53.15 44.01
N SER A 37 12.47 52.47 44.54
CA SER A 37 12.43 51.03 44.71
C SER A 37 11.08 50.57 45.26
N GLN A 38 10.04 50.36 44.45
CA GLN A 38 9.06 49.27 44.65
C GLN A 38 8.39 48.91 43.31
N GLY A 39 8.33 47.60 43.04
CA GLY A 39 8.05 47.04 41.73
C GLY A 39 6.59 47.12 41.31
N GLN A 40 6.35 47.85 40.23
CA GLN A 40 5.50 47.33 39.17
C GLN A 40 6.42 46.52 38.25
N LEU A 41 6.44 45.19 38.44
CA LEU A 41 7.22 44.17 37.73
C LEU A 41 8.61 44.60 37.21
N ASN A 42 9.59 44.60 38.12
CA ASN A 42 11.01 44.76 37.80
C ASN A 42 11.72 43.40 37.80
N ALA A 43 12.43 43.10 36.71
CA ALA A 43 13.34 41.96 36.60
C ALA A 43 14.63 42.23 37.38
N TYR A 44 14.95 41.41 38.37
CA TYR A 44 16.33 41.21 38.80
C TYR A 44 16.90 39.99 38.09
N GLY A 45 18.22 39.77 38.19
CA GLY A 45 18.92 38.61 37.63
C GLY A 45 18.08 37.32 37.70
N SER A 46 18.23 36.54 36.64
CA SER A 46 17.40 35.40 36.27
C SER A 46 15.88 35.66 36.06
N GLY A 47 15.48 36.93 35.96
CA GLY A 47 14.45 37.50 35.07
C GLY A 47 12.95 37.20 35.31
N LEU A 48 12.17 38.26 35.54
CA LEU A 48 10.75 38.42 35.15
C LEU A 48 10.59 39.83 34.56
N VAL A 49 10.50 39.96 33.24
CA VAL A 49 10.41 41.25 32.52
C VAL A 49 8.96 41.52 32.10
N VAL A 50 8.44 42.72 32.40
CA VAL A 50 7.14 43.20 31.92
C VAL A 50 7.24 44.65 31.44
N GLY A 51 6.85 44.88 30.18
CA GLY A 51 6.50 46.18 29.61
C GLY A 51 7.65 47.15 29.27
N PRO A 52 7.43 48.10 28.33
CA PRO A 52 8.32 49.26 28.21
C PRO A 52 8.24 50.06 29.52
N LYS A 53 9.39 50.43 30.08
CA LYS A 53 9.44 51.26 31.28
C LYS A 53 8.78 52.61 30.97
N VAL A 54 7.87 53.05 31.83
CA VAL A 54 7.24 54.37 31.74
C VAL A 54 7.79 55.24 32.86
N LYS A 55 8.00 56.53 32.60
CA LYS A 55 8.45 57.49 33.61
C LYS A 55 7.60 58.76 33.55
N LEU A 56 7.43 59.40 34.70
CA LEU A 56 7.00 60.80 34.72
C LEU A 56 8.08 61.65 34.06
N SER A 57 7.67 62.71 33.38
CA SER A 57 8.58 63.71 32.85
C SER A 57 9.51 64.23 33.95
N GLU A 58 10.81 64.31 33.64
CA GLU A 58 11.82 64.93 34.48
C GLU A 58 11.78 66.46 34.41
N GLU A 59 10.96 67.02 33.50
CA GLU A 59 10.69 68.46 33.47
C GLU A 59 10.11 68.91 34.82
N ASP A 60 10.70 69.95 35.39
CA ASP A 60 10.23 70.58 36.60
C ASP A 60 8.96 71.41 36.28
N PRO A 61 7.79 71.13 36.89
CA PRO A 61 6.59 71.93 36.67
C PRO A 61 6.77 73.42 36.96
N ALA A 62 7.70 73.78 37.84
CA ALA A 62 8.00 75.18 38.16
C ALA A 62 8.78 75.88 37.04
N SER A 63 9.40 75.14 36.11
CA SER A 63 10.13 75.71 34.98
C SER A 63 9.19 76.24 33.87
N ASN A 64 7.95 75.75 33.82
CA ASN A 64 6.93 76.15 32.86
C ASN A 64 5.68 76.65 33.60
N MET A 65 5.77 77.87 34.14
CA MET A 65 4.63 78.52 34.80
C MET A 65 3.77 79.28 33.79
N HIS A 66 2.47 79.07 33.87
CA HIS A 66 1.45 79.72 33.06
C HIS A 66 0.41 80.36 33.96
N THR A 67 -0.06 81.53 33.55
CA THR A 67 -1.26 82.18 34.08
C THR A 67 -2.32 82.04 33.01
N MET A 68 -3.50 81.55 33.37
CA MET A 68 -4.58 81.34 32.42
C MET A 68 -5.02 82.65 31.75
N SER A 69 -5.42 82.59 30.49
CA SER A 69 -5.91 83.75 29.73
C SER A 69 -7.37 83.55 29.32
N CYS A 70 -8.16 84.61 29.40
CA CYS A 70 -9.57 84.62 29.00
C CYS A 70 -9.78 85.23 27.61
N ALA A 71 -8.70 85.64 26.94
CA ALA A 71 -8.75 86.31 25.63
C ALA A 71 -8.35 85.40 24.46
N SER A 72 -7.74 84.24 24.73
CA SER A 72 -7.28 83.26 23.72
C SER A 72 -6.96 81.91 24.35
N GLU A 73 -7.26 80.80 23.67
CA GLU A 73 -6.83 79.47 24.10
C GLU A 73 -5.30 79.35 23.98
N ILE A 74 -4.64 79.07 25.09
CA ILE A 74 -3.18 78.84 25.12
C ILE A 74 -2.94 77.34 24.92
N PHE A 75 -2.10 77.00 23.94
CA PHE A 75 -1.64 75.63 23.70
C PHE A 75 -0.22 75.44 24.24
N ASN A 76 0.00 74.43 25.07
CA ASN A 76 1.34 74.07 25.56
C ASN A 76 1.70 72.62 25.24
N GLU A 77 2.88 72.42 24.65
CA GLU A 77 3.43 71.10 24.30
C GLU A 77 4.42 70.53 25.34
N SER A 78 4.64 71.22 26.45
CA SER A 78 5.55 70.77 27.50
C SER A 78 5.02 69.56 28.26
N PHE A 79 5.94 68.66 28.60
CA PHE A 79 5.62 67.49 29.39
C PHE A 79 5.39 67.79 30.87
N ALA A 80 5.73 68.97 31.39
CA ALA A 80 5.36 69.36 32.74
C ALA A 80 5.22 70.87 32.90
N GLY A 81 4.30 71.31 33.75
CA GLY A 81 4.14 72.74 34.02
C GLY A 81 3.18 73.04 35.15
N THR A 82 3.02 74.32 35.45
CA THR A 82 2.13 74.86 36.48
C THR A 82 1.17 75.85 35.82
N LEU A 83 -0.12 75.71 36.06
CA LEU A 83 -1.16 76.65 35.62
C LEU A 83 -1.80 77.30 36.84
N LYS A 84 -1.81 78.63 36.85
CA LYS A 84 -2.52 79.46 37.82
C LYS A 84 -3.80 80.02 37.20
N ASP A 85 -4.74 80.43 38.05
CA ASP A 85 -5.95 81.14 37.65
C ASP A 85 -5.63 82.45 36.88
N PRO A 86 -6.63 83.14 36.27
CA PRO A 86 -6.37 84.28 35.39
C PRO A 86 -5.68 85.48 36.05
N THR A 87 -5.69 85.55 37.38
CA THR A 87 -5.06 86.62 38.16
C THR A 87 -3.71 86.20 38.76
N GLY A 88 -3.29 84.95 38.54
CA GLY A 88 -2.01 84.41 38.99
C GLY A 88 -2.01 84.08 40.48
N ASP A 89 -1.48 84.98 41.31
CA ASP A 89 -1.39 84.80 42.78
C ASP A 89 -2.25 85.83 43.54
N ALA A 90 -2.99 86.68 42.83
CA ALA A 90 -3.71 87.82 43.42
C ALA A 90 -5.11 87.45 43.95
N GLY A 91 -5.57 86.21 43.76
CA GLY A 91 -6.96 85.81 43.95
C GLY A 91 -7.86 86.41 42.85
N TYR A 92 -8.75 85.60 42.29
CA TYR A 92 -9.60 86.08 41.20
C TYR A 92 -10.60 87.11 41.72
N THR A 93 -10.85 88.14 40.90
CA THR A 93 -11.65 89.31 41.32
C THR A 93 -13.15 89.02 41.24
N GLY A 94 -13.87 89.27 42.34
CA GLY A 94 -15.33 89.17 42.37
C GLY A 94 -16.03 90.18 41.47
N GLY A 95 -17.19 89.79 40.93
CA GLY A 95 -18.02 90.55 40.02
C GLY A 95 -17.51 90.53 38.57
N ILE A 96 -16.65 89.57 38.22
CA ILE A 96 -16.15 89.35 36.87
C ILE A 96 -16.53 87.95 36.40
N LEU A 97 -17.09 87.87 35.19
CA LEU A 97 -17.33 86.63 34.48
C LEU A 97 -16.03 86.16 33.80
N TYR A 98 -15.31 85.24 34.44
CA TYR A 98 -14.23 84.50 33.84
C TYR A 98 -14.81 83.35 33.02
N ASP A 99 -14.41 83.25 31.76
CA ASP A 99 -14.64 82.09 30.89
C ASP A 99 -13.34 81.84 30.13
N CYS A 100 -12.42 81.17 30.80
CA CYS A 100 -11.01 81.13 30.41
C CYS A 100 -10.58 79.69 30.13
N ASP A 101 -9.69 79.51 29.17
CA ASP A 101 -9.33 78.21 28.65
C ASP A 101 -7.82 78.06 28.47
N PHE A 102 -7.31 76.88 28.83
CA PHE A 102 -5.92 76.50 28.69
C PHE A 102 -5.84 75.05 28.19
N THR A 103 -5.16 74.82 27.07
CA THR A 103 -5.09 73.50 26.46
C THR A 103 -3.68 72.92 26.55
N LEU A 104 -3.56 71.78 27.20
CA LEU A 104 -2.37 70.93 27.19
C LEU A 104 -2.46 69.99 25.99
N TYR A 105 -1.42 69.92 25.18
CA TYR A 105 -1.39 69.05 24.01
C TYR A 105 -0.04 68.36 23.87
N SER A 106 0.00 67.12 23.39
CA SER A 106 1.28 66.48 23.04
C SER A 106 1.19 65.72 21.73
N THR A 107 2.15 65.99 20.85
CA THR A 107 2.36 65.27 19.58
C THR A 107 3.40 64.15 19.69
N SER A 108 4.03 63.98 20.85
CA SER A 108 5.16 63.07 21.01
C SER A 108 4.75 61.60 20.95
N ALA A 109 5.46 60.80 20.16
CA ALA A 109 5.29 59.33 20.12
C ALA A 109 5.65 58.63 21.45
N SER A 110 6.35 59.34 22.34
CA SER A 110 6.68 58.89 23.69
C SER A 110 5.60 59.21 24.71
N TYR A 111 4.64 60.09 24.40
CA TYR A 111 3.54 60.44 25.31
C TYR A 111 2.62 59.23 25.54
N LEU A 112 2.15 59.05 26.78
CA LEU A 112 1.17 58.03 27.14
C LEU A 112 -0.05 58.62 27.84
N THR A 113 0.15 59.45 28.88
CA THR A 113 -0.94 60.03 29.68
C THR A 113 -0.43 61.25 30.45
N THR A 114 -1.33 62.10 30.96
CA THR A 114 -0.98 63.26 31.79
C THR A 114 -1.50 63.07 33.20
N GLN A 115 -0.63 63.23 34.19
CA GLN A 115 -1.00 63.40 35.59
C GLN A 115 -1.27 64.89 35.85
N ILE A 116 -2.41 65.21 36.45
CA ILE A 116 -2.79 66.56 36.89
C ILE A 116 -3.02 66.54 38.40
N ASP A 117 -2.37 67.47 39.08
CA ASP A 117 -2.44 67.64 40.54
C ASP A 117 -2.79 69.08 40.88
N PHE A 118 -3.85 69.28 41.67
CA PHE A 118 -4.15 70.59 42.23
C PHE A 118 -3.27 70.81 43.45
N GLN A 119 -2.46 71.87 43.41
CA GLN A 119 -1.66 72.33 44.54
C GLN A 119 -2.46 73.28 45.43
N VAL A 120 -3.31 74.09 44.80
CA VAL A 120 -4.27 74.99 45.45
C VAL A 120 -5.59 74.89 44.70
N LEU A 121 -6.68 74.78 45.44
CA LEU A 121 -8.03 74.99 44.95
C LEU A 121 -8.78 75.72 46.06
N ASP A 122 -9.21 76.94 45.78
CA ASP A 122 -10.02 77.78 46.65
C ASP A 122 -10.91 78.63 45.75
N THR A 123 -12.00 78.01 45.31
CA THR A 123 -13.03 78.60 44.45
C THR A 123 -14.32 78.74 45.24
N GLU A 124 -15.24 79.60 44.82
CA GLU A 124 -16.57 79.61 45.41
C GLU A 124 -17.24 78.24 45.20
N SER A 125 -17.92 77.72 46.23
CA SER A 125 -18.54 76.40 46.16
C SER A 125 -19.80 76.31 45.29
N ASP A 126 -20.41 77.45 44.94
CA ASP A 126 -21.74 77.51 44.29
C ASP A 126 -21.76 78.45 43.08
N GLY A 127 -20.84 78.25 42.12
CA GLY A 127 -20.84 79.03 40.87
C GLY A 127 -19.53 78.95 40.09
N ASP A 128 -18.42 78.87 40.82
CA ASP A 128 -17.08 78.94 40.26
C ASP A 128 -16.44 77.57 40.12
N THR A 129 -16.18 77.14 38.89
CA THR A 129 -15.74 75.77 38.60
C THR A 129 -14.52 75.73 37.68
N VAL A 130 -13.53 74.92 38.08
CA VAL A 130 -12.43 74.47 37.24
C VAL A 130 -12.80 73.13 36.61
N TYR A 131 -12.96 73.10 35.30
CA TYR A 131 -13.20 71.89 34.52
C TYR A 131 -11.91 71.39 33.89
N VAL A 132 -11.70 70.08 33.96
CA VAL A 132 -10.72 69.36 33.14
C VAL A 132 -11.51 68.56 32.12
N LEU A 133 -11.30 68.84 30.84
CA LEU A 133 -12.02 68.21 29.74
C LEU A 133 -11.06 67.54 28.75
N ASN A 134 -11.52 66.52 28.06
CA ASN A 134 -10.84 66.05 26.86
C ASN A 134 -11.15 67.03 25.72
N TYR A 135 -10.11 67.62 25.14
CA TYR A 135 -10.26 68.67 24.13
C TYR A 135 -10.94 68.14 22.85
N SER A 136 -10.71 66.88 22.47
CA SER A 136 -11.18 66.34 21.18
C SER A 136 -12.69 66.09 21.13
N ASN A 137 -13.29 65.71 22.26
CA ASN A 137 -14.71 65.34 22.35
C ASN A 137 -15.51 66.19 23.36
N SER A 138 -14.87 67.16 24.04
CA SER A 138 -15.46 68.00 25.09
C SER A 138 -16.04 67.23 26.28
N GLU A 139 -15.59 65.99 26.51
CA GLU A 139 -15.97 65.20 27.68
C GLU A 139 -15.40 65.82 28.95
N VAL A 140 -16.23 66.04 29.97
CA VAL A 140 -15.80 66.54 31.29
C VAL A 140 -15.20 65.39 32.08
N LEU A 141 -13.89 65.43 32.29
CA LEU A 141 -13.12 64.44 33.04
C LEU A 141 -13.11 64.75 34.55
N GLY A 142 -13.22 66.03 34.90
CA GLY A 142 -13.35 66.52 36.27
C GLY A 142 -13.93 67.93 36.31
N ALA A 143 -14.68 68.24 37.36
CA ALA A 143 -15.24 69.56 37.64
C ALA A 143 -15.07 69.84 39.13
N TYR A 144 -14.35 70.92 39.46
CA TYR A 144 -13.87 71.16 40.81
C TYR A 144 -14.24 72.58 41.26
N SER A 145 -14.86 72.67 42.43
CA SER A 145 -15.33 73.91 43.08
C SER A 145 -15.10 73.81 44.60
N GLY A 146 -15.13 74.94 45.31
CA GLY A 146 -14.84 74.99 46.75
C GLY A 146 -13.34 74.95 47.06
N ASN A 147 -13.00 74.47 48.26
CA ASN A 147 -11.64 74.51 48.80
C ASN A 147 -11.04 73.14 49.16
N GLU A 148 -11.66 72.05 48.72
CA GLU A 148 -11.14 70.70 48.91
C GLU A 148 -10.28 70.28 47.72
N LEU A 149 -9.00 69.98 47.95
CA LEU A 149 -8.11 69.51 46.89
C LEU A 149 -8.58 68.15 46.35
N PRO A 150 -8.81 68.02 45.03
CA PRO A 150 -9.18 66.74 44.44
C PRO A 150 -8.01 65.76 44.45
N GLN A 151 -8.33 64.47 44.31
CA GLN A 151 -7.31 63.44 44.07
C GLN A 151 -6.62 63.67 42.72
N THR A 152 -5.36 63.24 42.64
CA THR A 152 -4.56 63.21 41.41
C THR A 152 -5.35 62.60 40.26
N LEU A 153 -5.46 63.35 39.16
CA LEU A 153 -6.19 62.94 37.97
C LEU A 153 -5.21 62.41 36.91
N PHE A 154 -5.43 61.20 36.42
CA PHE A 154 -4.71 60.64 35.27
C PHE A 154 -5.57 60.72 34.02
N VAL A 155 -5.16 61.54 33.06
CA VAL A 155 -5.89 61.82 31.84
C VAL A 155 -5.22 61.15 30.64
N ASN A 156 -5.87 60.11 30.11
CA ASN A 156 -5.42 59.40 28.92
C ASN A 156 -5.97 60.07 27.64
N ALA A 157 -5.56 61.32 27.42
CA ALA A 157 -5.89 62.09 26.22
C ALA A 157 -4.69 62.93 25.81
N ASN A 158 -4.32 62.89 24.53
CA ASN A 158 -3.22 63.69 24.00
C ASN A 158 -3.53 65.20 23.94
N ALA A 159 -4.78 65.61 24.18
CA ALA A 159 -5.23 66.99 24.22
C ALA A 159 -6.23 67.19 25.38
N ILE A 160 -5.87 68.01 26.36
CA ILE A 160 -6.63 68.26 27.59
C ILE A 160 -6.93 69.74 27.68
N ARG A 161 -8.21 70.10 27.85
CA ARG A 161 -8.66 71.47 28.05
C ARG A 161 -8.94 71.70 29.53
N ILE A 162 -8.29 72.67 30.13
CA ILE A 162 -8.61 73.19 31.45
C ILE A 162 -9.41 74.46 31.25
N LYS A 163 -10.59 74.53 31.84
CA LYS A 163 -11.50 75.64 31.72
C LYS A 163 -11.88 76.16 33.10
N PHE A 164 -11.80 77.46 33.31
CA PHE A 164 -12.30 78.08 34.53
C PHE A 164 -13.44 79.02 34.20
N LYS A 165 -14.54 78.81 34.90
CA LYS A 165 -15.76 79.57 34.71
C LYS A 165 -16.25 80.08 36.04
N THR A 166 -16.53 81.38 36.11
CA THR A 166 -17.21 82.00 37.26
C THR A 166 -18.63 82.40 36.92
N ASP A 167 -19.44 82.71 37.94
CA ASP A 167 -20.86 83.06 37.77
C ASP A 167 -21.15 84.58 37.82
N ASN A 168 -20.10 85.40 37.97
CA ASN A 168 -20.11 86.86 38.04
C ASN A 168 -20.72 87.45 39.34
N ASP A 169 -20.69 86.72 40.44
CA ASP A 169 -21.06 87.22 41.76
C ASP A 169 -19.85 87.80 42.53
N ALA A 170 -20.06 88.33 43.74
CA ALA A 170 -19.00 88.97 44.54
C ALA A 170 -18.24 88.01 45.48
N ASN A 171 -18.68 86.77 45.62
CA ASN A 171 -18.07 85.76 46.45
C ASN A 171 -16.93 85.10 45.66
N VAL A 172 -15.72 85.19 46.19
CA VAL A 172 -14.54 84.61 45.55
C VAL A 172 -13.66 83.93 46.57
N GLY A 173 -12.90 82.95 46.12
CA GLY A 173 -11.79 82.34 46.84
C GLY A 173 -10.43 82.80 46.29
N ALA A 174 -9.35 82.19 46.76
CA ALA A 174 -7.99 82.51 46.34
C ALA A 174 -7.60 81.99 44.94
N GLY A 175 -8.47 81.23 44.26
CA GLY A 175 -8.24 80.71 42.92
C GLY A 175 -7.73 79.28 42.90
N PHE A 176 -6.93 78.94 41.90
CA PHE A 176 -6.34 77.60 41.81
C PHE A 176 -4.94 77.64 41.25
N VAL A 177 -4.15 76.67 41.67
CA VAL A 177 -2.85 76.34 41.09
C VAL A 177 -2.86 74.85 40.84
N LEU A 178 -2.72 74.45 39.59
CA LEU A 178 -2.54 73.05 39.22
C LEU A 178 -1.18 72.84 38.57
N THR A 179 -0.66 71.64 38.73
CA THR A 179 0.53 71.18 38.02
C THR A 179 0.16 70.00 37.14
N TRP A 180 0.88 69.84 36.04
CA TRP A 180 0.80 68.62 35.24
C TRP A 180 2.18 68.03 35.03
N LYS A 181 2.21 66.70 34.91
CA LYS A 181 3.35 65.92 34.44
C LYS A 181 2.87 64.83 33.49
N SER A 182 3.45 64.78 32.31
CA SER A 182 3.22 63.71 31.34
C SER A 182 3.98 62.48 31.76
N ILE A 183 3.31 61.33 31.68
CA ILE A 183 3.95 60.02 31.71
C ILE A 183 4.34 59.68 30.28
N ILE A 184 5.64 59.42 30.09
CA ILE A 184 6.24 59.13 28.81
C ILE A 184 6.89 57.75 28.81
N LYS A 185 7.04 57.15 27.63
CA LYS A 185 7.90 55.97 27.41
C LYS A 185 9.33 56.34 27.77
N ASP A 186 9.96 55.56 28.64
CA ASP A 186 11.37 55.71 28.98
C ASP A 186 12.22 55.14 27.85
N THR A 187 12.68 56.00 26.95
CA THR A 187 13.58 55.64 25.84
C THR A 187 15.06 55.57 26.27
N THR A 188 15.37 55.87 27.54
CA THR A 188 16.75 55.88 28.07
C THR A 188 17.19 54.53 28.62
N VAL A 189 16.24 53.64 28.87
CA VAL A 189 16.56 52.22 29.06
C VAL A 189 16.67 51.62 27.68
N ALA A 190 17.88 51.17 27.35
CA ALA A 190 18.08 50.33 26.19
C ALA A 190 16.98 49.26 26.18
N ALA A 191 16.44 48.93 24.99
CA ALA A 191 15.82 47.62 24.82
C ALA A 191 16.75 46.60 25.51
N ILE A 192 16.22 45.59 26.18
CA ILE A 192 17.08 44.60 26.82
C ILE A 192 17.97 44.04 25.72
N GLU A 193 19.19 44.52 25.63
CA GLU A 193 20.16 44.17 24.60
C GLU A 193 21.11 43.25 25.36
N ASN A 194 21.05 41.95 25.08
CA ASN A 194 21.87 40.90 25.68
C ASN A 194 21.39 40.38 27.06
N TYR A 195 20.21 39.78 27.11
CA TYR A 195 19.91 38.86 28.21
C TYR A 195 20.56 37.50 27.93
N SER A 196 21.69 37.24 28.58
CA SER A 196 22.26 35.90 28.72
C SER A 196 21.97 35.41 30.14
N GLY A 197 21.00 34.51 30.31
CA GLY A 197 20.61 34.09 31.65
C GLY A 197 19.61 32.94 31.68
N GLU A 198 19.48 32.36 32.87
CA GLU A 198 18.36 31.50 33.26
C GLU A 198 17.19 32.42 33.58
N GLY A 199 15.96 32.24 33.13
CA GLY A 199 14.88 33.09 33.62
C GLY A 199 13.60 33.09 32.85
N LEU A 200 12.61 33.82 33.37
CA LEU A 200 11.29 33.99 32.79
C LEU A 200 11.19 35.34 32.07
N VAL A 201 10.94 35.32 30.78
CA VAL A 201 10.83 36.52 29.94
C VAL A 201 9.49 36.45 29.23
N PHE A 202 8.68 37.49 29.39
CA PHE A 202 7.54 37.73 28.52
C PHE A 202 7.76 39.06 27.79
N ASP A 203 8.01 38.95 26.49
CA ASP A 203 8.28 40.10 25.65
C ASP A 203 6.98 40.61 25.04
N VAL A 204 6.47 41.71 25.56
CA VAL A 204 5.22 42.34 25.11
C VAL A 204 5.28 42.84 23.67
N GLY A 205 6.48 43.13 23.13
CA GLY A 205 6.63 43.65 21.78
C GLY A 205 6.49 42.56 20.73
N SER A 206 7.02 41.38 21.01
CA SER A 206 6.92 40.21 20.12
C SER A 206 5.80 39.24 20.52
N ASN A 207 5.19 39.38 21.70
CA ASN A 207 4.36 38.36 22.35
C ASN A 207 5.09 37.02 22.54
N ALA A 208 6.43 37.06 22.69
CA ALA A 208 7.23 35.86 22.93
C ALA A 208 7.30 35.53 24.42
N PHE A 209 7.18 34.23 24.75
CA PHE A 209 7.35 33.72 26.10
C PHE A 209 8.58 32.82 26.17
N TRP A 210 9.53 33.14 27.05
CA TRP A 210 10.71 32.32 27.27
C TRP A 210 10.90 31.98 28.75
N SER A 211 11.29 30.73 29.07
CA SER A 211 11.56 30.31 30.44
C SER A 211 12.76 29.37 30.54
N GLY A 212 13.66 29.57 31.50
CA GLY A 212 14.85 28.74 31.70
C GLY A 212 16.10 29.36 31.10
N LYS A 213 17.16 28.57 30.89
CA LYS A 213 18.43 29.06 30.35
C LYS A 213 18.38 29.05 28.84
N HIS A 214 18.63 30.19 28.21
CA HIS A 214 18.63 30.29 26.74
C HIS A 214 20.04 30.52 26.21
N ALA A 215 20.25 30.27 24.91
CA ALA A 215 21.41 30.84 24.21
C ALA A 215 21.39 32.37 24.37
N PRO A 216 22.52 33.10 24.20
CA PRO A 216 22.52 34.55 24.24
C PRO A 216 21.37 35.08 23.36
N LEU A 217 20.40 35.76 23.99
CA LEU A 217 19.26 36.29 23.26
C LEU A 217 19.77 37.43 22.38
N ASP A 218 20.02 37.11 21.12
CA ASP A 218 20.00 38.10 20.08
C ASP A 218 18.52 38.47 19.88
N PHE A 219 18.12 39.64 20.36
CA PHE A 219 16.75 40.14 20.25
C PHE A 219 16.31 40.36 18.80
N GLU A 220 17.21 40.24 17.82
CA GLU A 220 16.86 40.15 16.40
C GLU A 220 16.38 38.74 15.99
N ASN A 221 16.87 37.69 16.64
CA ASN A 221 16.56 36.30 16.32
C ASN A 221 15.37 35.73 17.11
N ARG A 222 14.45 36.59 17.56
CA ARG A 222 13.23 36.17 18.28
C ARG A 222 12.05 35.99 17.36
N GLY A 223 11.38 34.84 17.47
CA GLY A 223 10.12 34.63 16.79
C GLY A 223 9.00 35.49 17.40
N LEU A 224 8.26 36.22 16.56
CA LEU A 224 6.99 36.83 16.98
C LEU A 224 6.02 35.72 17.43
N PHE A 225 5.33 35.91 18.56
CA PHE A 225 4.42 34.93 19.17
C PHE A 225 5.07 33.57 19.49
N SER A 226 6.39 33.54 19.74
CA SER A 226 7.13 32.30 20.00
C SER A 226 7.06 31.86 21.46
N THR A 227 7.29 30.57 21.71
CA THR A 227 7.44 29.99 23.05
C THR A 227 8.76 29.22 23.13
N ALA A 228 9.63 29.53 24.10
CA ALA A 228 10.86 28.78 24.35
C ALA A 228 10.99 28.38 25.82
N MET A 229 11.14 27.09 26.15
CA MET A 229 11.22 26.65 27.54
C MET A 229 12.31 25.60 27.75
N GLY A 230 13.26 25.85 28.65
CA GLY A 230 14.23 24.85 29.11
C GLY A 230 15.67 25.34 29.12
N TYR A 231 16.60 24.53 28.63
CA TYR A 231 18.04 24.81 28.63
C TYR A 231 18.57 24.93 27.20
N ASN A 232 19.24 26.03 26.86
CA ASN A 232 19.77 26.32 25.53
C ASN A 232 18.72 26.19 24.41
N THR A 233 17.48 26.59 24.67
CA THR A 233 16.39 26.54 23.67
C THR A 233 16.37 27.79 22.80
N ASN A 234 16.10 27.63 21.51
CA ASN A 234 15.91 28.73 20.56
C ASN A 234 14.55 28.59 19.86
N ALA A 235 13.73 29.64 19.87
CA ALA A 235 12.45 29.72 19.15
C ALA A 235 12.45 30.99 18.28
N SER A 236 13.24 30.96 17.20
CA SER A 236 13.47 32.12 16.34
C SER A 236 12.43 32.27 15.22
N GLY A 237 11.69 31.21 14.90
CA GLY A 237 10.61 31.26 13.93
C GLY A 237 9.37 31.97 14.47
N GLN A 238 8.66 32.74 13.64
CA GLN A 238 7.37 33.32 14.05
C GLN A 238 6.35 32.20 14.34
N MET A 239 5.62 32.33 15.46
CA MET A 239 4.68 31.35 16.00
C MET A 239 5.31 29.97 16.28
N SER A 240 6.63 29.93 16.49
CA SER A 240 7.35 28.70 16.81
C SER A 240 7.29 28.32 18.29
N THR A 241 7.48 27.04 18.58
CA THR A 241 7.56 26.49 19.95
C THR A 241 8.81 25.64 20.11
N SER A 242 9.67 25.93 21.08
CA SER A 242 10.90 25.19 21.38
C SER A 242 10.96 24.81 22.87
N ILE A 243 10.89 23.52 23.21
CA ILE A 243 10.79 23.07 24.60
C ILE A 243 11.78 21.93 24.89
N GLY A 244 12.71 22.13 25.83
CA GLY A 244 13.58 21.07 26.32
C GLY A 244 15.03 21.50 26.50
N ASN A 245 15.97 20.68 26.04
CA ASN A 245 17.40 20.95 26.17
C ASN A 245 18.09 20.99 24.79
N SER A 246 18.69 22.12 24.46
CA SER A 246 19.35 22.37 23.17
C SER A 246 18.43 22.20 21.97
N THR A 247 17.15 22.60 22.10
CA THR A 247 16.16 22.54 21.01
C THR A 247 16.13 23.83 20.20
N SER A 248 15.83 23.75 18.92
CA SER A 248 15.78 24.88 17.99
C SER A 248 14.52 24.78 17.11
N ALA A 249 13.67 25.80 17.16
CA ALA A 249 12.50 25.93 16.29
C ALA A 249 12.63 27.25 15.50
N SER A 250 13.23 27.17 14.32
CA SER A 250 13.58 28.35 13.51
C SER A 250 12.67 28.59 12.30
N GLY A 251 11.89 27.59 11.89
CA GLY A 251 10.86 27.73 10.86
C GLY A 251 9.58 28.44 11.35
N PHE A 252 8.84 29.04 10.41
CA PHE A 252 7.51 29.63 10.69
C PHE A 252 6.53 28.54 11.18
N PHE A 253 5.82 28.74 12.28
CA PHE A 253 4.95 27.73 12.92
C PHE A 253 5.64 26.40 13.27
N SER A 254 6.98 26.37 13.38
CA SER A 254 7.67 25.10 13.68
C SER A 254 7.62 24.75 15.17
N THR A 255 7.71 23.46 15.49
CA THR A 255 7.73 22.95 16.86
C THR A 255 8.94 22.05 17.07
N ALA A 256 9.77 22.37 18.06
CA ALA A 256 10.88 21.52 18.50
C ALA A 256 10.72 21.15 19.99
N MET A 257 10.76 19.86 20.32
CA MET A 257 10.60 19.39 21.70
C MET A 257 11.56 18.25 22.08
N GLY A 258 12.19 18.30 23.25
CA GLY A 258 13.02 17.22 23.80
C GLY A 258 14.49 17.58 23.96
N TYR A 259 15.42 16.75 23.46
CA TYR A 259 16.87 16.97 23.57
C TYR A 259 17.49 17.10 22.18
N LYS A 260 18.20 18.20 21.88
CA LYS A 260 18.82 18.41 20.55
C LYS A 260 17.85 18.20 19.37
N SER A 261 16.61 18.66 19.52
CA SER A 261 15.62 18.61 18.43
C SER A 261 15.65 19.93 17.66
N ASP A 262 15.74 19.86 16.34
CA ASP A 262 15.82 21.01 15.43
C ASP A 262 14.68 20.96 14.41
N ALA A 263 13.92 22.04 14.31
CA ALA A 263 12.78 22.20 13.41
C ALA A 263 12.95 23.48 12.56
N PRO A 264 13.86 23.47 11.56
CA PRO A 264 14.10 24.65 10.72
C PRO A 264 13.13 24.80 9.55
N GLY A 265 12.41 23.75 9.15
CA GLY A 265 11.37 23.83 8.12
C GLY A 265 10.14 24.61 8.59
N ASN A 266 9.46 25.31 7.68
CA ASN A 266 8.18 25.96 7.98
C ASN A 266 7.12 24.90 8.26
N TYR A 267 6.28 25.11 9.27
CA TYR A 267 5.26 24.16 9.74
C TYR A 267 5.82 22.79 10.15
N SER A 268 7.14 22.69 10.40
CA SER A 268 7.75 21.42 10.75
C SER A 268 7.62 21.08 12.23
N THR A 269 7.72 19.80 12.56
CA THR A 269 7.64 19.30 13.94
C THR A 269 8.78 18.33 14.22
N ALA A 270 9.69 18.67 15.12
CA ALA A 270 10.77 17.82 15.62
C ALA A 270 10.53 17.50 17.10
N MET A 271 10.25 16.24 17.46
CA MET A 271 9.97 15.86 18.85
C MET A 271 10.73 14.61 19.27
N GLY A 272 11.67 14.74 20.19
CA GLY A 272 12.44 13.60 20.71
C GLY A 272 13.86 13.97 21.10
N SER A 273 14.80 13.04 20.89
CA SER A 273 16.23 13.23 21.10
C SER A 273 16.96 13.16 19.76
N ASP A 274 17.75 14.19 19.44
CA ASP A 274 18.52 14.27 18.19
C ASP A 274 17.61 14.14 16.95
N THR A 275 16.53 14.93 16.89
CA THR A 275 15.58 14.92 15.76
C THR A 275 15.75 16.17 14.90
N ASP A 276 15.66 16.02 13.58
CA ASP A 276 15.82 17.10 12.59
C ASP A 276 14.61 17.08 11.63
N ALA A 277 13.80 18.14 11.63
CA ALA A 277 12.64 18.33 10.75
C ALA A 277 12.89 19.54 9.83
N SER A 278 13.81 19.36 8.87
CA SER A 278 14.30 20.43 7.99
C SER A 278 13.49 20.68 6.74
N GLY A 279 12.63 19.74 6.31
CA GLY A 279 11.69 19.98 5.21
C GLY A 279 10.50 20.84 5.65
N ASP A 280 9.91 21.61 4.73
CA ASP A 280 8.67 22.33 5.02
C ASP A 280 7.53 21.32 5.24
N TYR A 281 6.66 21.53 6.23
CA TYR A 281 5.59 20.60 6.65
C TYR A 281 6.11 19.22 7.08
N SER A 282 7.39 19.08 7.41
CA SER A 282 7.98 17.80 7.82
C SER A 282 7.68 17.44 9.27
N THR A 283 7.72 16.16 9.61
CA THR A 283 7.58 15.67 10.98
C THR A 283 8.69 14.66 11.29
N ALA A 284 9.55 14.95 12.27
CA ALA A 284 10.58 14.07 12.79
C ALA A 284 10.30 13.73 14.27
N MET A 285 10.24 12.45 14.63
CA MET A 285 9.88 12.05 15.99
C MET A 285 10.69 10.88 16.54
N THR A 286 10.98 10.94 17.86
CA THR A 286 11.60 9.92 18.72
C THR A 286 13.11 10.04 18.90
N TYR A 287 13.95 9.26 18.20
CA TYR A 287 15.40 9.26 18.47
C TYR A 287 16.23 9.18 17.20
N PHE A 288 17.11 10.15 16.98
CA PHE A 288 18.01 10.17 15.83
C PHE A 288 17.24 10.13 14.49
N THR A 289 16.21 10.97 14.34
CA THR A 289 15.32 10.96 13.16
C THR A 289 15.50 12.20 12.31
N ASN A 290 15.54 12.05 10.97
CA ASN A 290 15.70 13.15 10.03
C ASN A 290 14.55 13.17 9.00
N ALA A 291 13.76 14.23 8.98
CA ALA A 291 12.70 14.49 8.01
C ALA A 291 13.06 15.72 7.16
N SER A 292 13.98 15.55 6.21
CA SER A 292 14.52 16.63 5.37
C SER A 292 13.76 16.89 4.07
N GLY A 293 12.85 16.00 3.67
CA GLY A 293 11.96 16.23 2.53
C GLY A 293 10.76 17.09 2.89
N ASP A 294 10.29 17.95 1.99
CA ASP A 294 9.03 18.68 2.20
C ASP A 294 7.86 17.69 2.33
N PHE A 295 6.93 17.94 3.26
CA PHE A 295 5.81 17.05 3.60
C PHE A 295 6.25 15.64 4.03
N SER A 296 7.51 15.46 4.45
CA SER A 296 8.01 14.15 4.87
C SER A 296 7.64 13.82 6.31
N THR A 297 7.61 12.54 6.65
CA THR A 297 7.41 12.05 8.02
C THR A 297 8.45 10.99 8.35
N ALA A 298 9.30 11.25 9.34
CA ALA A 298 10.26 10.30 9.90
C ALA A 298 9.92 10.01 11.37
N MET A 299 9.65 8.76 11.73
CA MET A 299 9.28 8.39 13.10
C MET A 299 9.94 7.09 13.56
N GLY A 300 10.66 7.14 14.69
CA GLY A 300 11.22 5.97 15.35
C GLY A 300 12.69 6.16 15.72
N ARG A 301 13.53 5.15 15.51
CA ARG A 301 14.96 5.20 15.84
C ARG A 301 15.82 5.19 14.58
N SER A 302 16.69 6.18 14.41
CA SER A 302 17.59 6.23 13.26
C SER A 302 16.86 6.22 11.91
N THR A 303 15.77 6.97 11.80
CA THR A 303 14.90 6.97 10.60
C THR A 303 15.10 8.22 9.77
N THR A 304 15.19 8.08 8.44
CA THR A 304 15.40 9.18 7.50
C THR A 304 14.29 9.23 6.45
N ALA A 305 13.58 10.35 6.35
CA ALA A 305 12.62 10.65 5.28
C ALA A 305 13.13 11.89 4.50
N SER A 306 13.93 11.66 3.45
CA SER A 306 14.57 12.72 2.66
C SER A 306 13.89 12.99 1.32
N GLY A 307 13.01 12.09 0.87
CA GLY A 307 12.17 12.31 -0.30
C GLY A 307 11.04 13.29 0.00
N ARG A 308 10.69 14.16 -0.97
CA ARG A 308 9.48 14.99 -0.86
C ARG A 308 8.24 14.09 -0.74
N SER A 309 7.39 14.38 0.24
CA SER A 309 6.21 13.61 0.61
C SER A 309 6.50 12.15 0.98
N SER A 310 7.72 11.84 1.44
CA SER A 310 8.08 10.48 1.85
C SER A 310 7.71 10.19 3.30
N THR A 311 7.56 8.91 3.63
CA THR A 311 7.25 8.45 4.99
C THR A 311 8.23 7.33 5.39
N ALA A 312 9.01 7.53 6.44
CA ALA A 312 9.88 6.52 7.03
C ALA A 312 9.46 6.27 8.49
N MET A 313 9.17 5.01 8.85
CA MET A 313 8.75 4.67 10.22
C MET A 313 9.36 3.35 10.70
N GLY A 314 9.97 3.35 11.88
CA GLY A 314 10.50 2.16 12.53
C GLY A 314 11.92 2.32 13.06
N ASN A 315 12.83 1.40 12.74
CA ASN A 315 14.22 1.43 13.21
C ASN A 315 15.19 1.26 12.04
N ASN A 316 16.14 2.19 11.86
CA ASN A 316 17.05 2.23 10.70
C ASN A 316 16.30 2.22 9.35
N THR A 317 15.22 2.97 9.23
CA THR A 317 14.42 3.03 7.99
C THR A 317 14.72 4.27 7.17
N GLU A 318 14.81 4.14 5.85
CA GLU A 318 15.08 5.23 4.93
C GLU A 318 14.03 5.32 3.81
N ALA A 319 13.42 6.49 3.64
CA ALA A 319 12.51 6.81 2.54
C ALA A 319 13.05 8.04 1.78
N SER A 320 13.89 7.79 0.76
CA SER A 320 14.59 8.83 0.00
C SER A 320 13.98 9.15 -1.37
N GLY A 321 13.09 8.30 -1.87
CA GLY A 321 12.33 8.54 -3.10
C GLY A 321 11.18 9.55 -2.94
N TYR A 322 10.83 10.26 -4.02
CA TYR A 322 9.62 11.11 -4.07
C TYR A 322 8.36 10.27 -3.82
N ILE A 323 7.52 10.65 -2.86
CA ILE A 323 6.32 9.89 -2.44
C ILE A 323 6.67 8.43 -2.07
N SER A 324 7.87 8.16 -1.53
CA SER A 324 8.23 6.82 -1.09
C SER A 324 7.76 6.53 0.34
N THR A 325 7.51 5.26 0.65
CA THR A 325 7.11 4.81 1.99
C THR A 325 8.01 3.67 2.45
N ALA A 326 8.66 3.78 3.61
CA ALA A 326 9.48 2.73 4.21
C ALA A 326 9.04 2.47 5.66
N LEU A 327 8.53 1.27 5.95
CA LEU A 327 8.04 0.89 7.28
C LEU A 327 8.75 -0.37 7.79
N GLY A 328 9.28 -0.36 9.01
CA GLY A 328 9.79 -1.54 9.72
C GLY A 328 11.24 -1.44 10.24
N TYR A 329 12.10 -2.42 9.94
CA TYR A 329 13.47 -2.48 10.47
C TYR A 329 14.50 -2.62 9.36
N GLU A 330 15.45 -1.69 9.22
CA GLU A 330 16.42 -1.70 8.11
C GLU A 330 15.73 -1.75 6.73
N SER A 331 14.70 -0.93 6.54
CA SER A 331 13.91 -0.86 5.30
C SER A 331 14.25 0.39 4.49
N GLU A 332 14.45 0.24 3.18
CA GLU A 332 14.92 1.32 2.29
C GLU A 332 14.04 1.49 1.04
N ALA A 333 13.31 2.60 0.95
CA ALA A 333 12.47 2.98 -0.20
C ALA A 333 13.09 4.18 -0.95
N SER A 334 13.98 3.89 -1.91
CA SER A 334 14.75 4.89 -2.67
C SER A 334 14.18 5.23 -4.06
N GLY A 335 13.31 4.40 -4.62
CA GLY A 335 12.61 4.72 -5.88
C GLY A 335 11.46 5.72 -5.72
N ARG A 336 11.10 6.46 -6.76
CA ARG A 336 9.91 7.34 -6.72
C ARG A 336 8.64 6.49 -6.64
N TYR A 337 7.67 6.88 -5.82
CA TYR A 337 6.45 6.11 -5.54
C TYR A 337 6.74 4.68 -5.03
N SER A 338 7.92 4.42 -4.48
CA SER A 338 8.28 3.09 -3.99
C SER A 338 7.68 2.82 -2.60
N THR A 339 7.38 1.56 -2.31
CA THR A 339 6.82 1.15 -1.02
C THR A 339 7.61 -0.02 -0.45
N VAL A 340 8.04 0.10 0.80
CA VAL A 340 8.69 -0.95 1.58
C VAL A 340 7.95 -1.16 2.89
N ILE A 341 7.59 -2.41 3.18
CA ILE A 341 7.00 -2.80 4.47
C ILE A 341 7.65 -4.09 4.96
N GLY A 342 8.40 -4.04 6.06
CA GLY A 342 8.99 -5.22 6.69
C GLY A 342 10.41 -4.99 7.20
N SER A 343 11.26 -6.03 7.15
CA SER A 343 12.62 -5.95 7.66
C SER A 343 13.66 -6.28 6.60
N TYR A 344 14.78 -5.55 6.59
CA TYR A 344 15.90 -5.71 5.64
C TYR A 344 15.46 -5.65 4.17
N SER A 345 14.38 -4.92 3.89
CA SER A 345 13.75 -4.91 2.56
C SER A 345 14.05 -3.61 1.82
N LYS A 346 14.11 -3.68 0.49
CA LYS A 346 14.54 -2.56 -0.36
C LYS A 346 13.66 -2.43 -1.60
N ALA A 347 13.25 -1.20 -1.91
CA ALA A 347 12.57 -0.84 -3.14
C ALA A 347 13.33 0.32 -3.81
N SER A 348 14.16 0.00 -4.81
CA SER A 348 15.20 0.90 -5.34
C SER A 348 14.78 1.66 -6.60
N ASP A 349 13.72 1.21 -7.28
CA ASP A 349 13.33 1.72 -8.60
C ASP A 349 11.91 2.33 -8.55
N ASP A 350 11.54 3.10 -9.56
CA ASP A 350 10.28 3.81 -9.59
C ASP A 350 9.09 2.84 -9.60
N TYR A 351 8.07 3.15 -8.81
CA TYR A 351 6.85 2.35 -8.63
C TYR A 351 7.11 0.93 -8.12
N SER A 352 8.27 0.67 -7.50
CA SER A 352 8.62 -0.64 -6.96
C SER A 352 8.01 -0.88 -5.57
N THR A 353 7.60 -2.12 -5.30
CA THR A 353 6.98 -2.52 -4.01
C THR A 353 7.70 -3.73 -3.42
N ALA A 354 8.22 -3.62 -2.19
CA ALA A 354 8.89 -4.70 -1.47
C ALA A 354 8.23 -4.93 -0.10
N ILE A 355 7.69 -6.13 0.17
CA ILE A 355 7.00 -6.42 1.43
C ILE A 355 7.46 -7.76 2.01
N GLY A 356 8.00 -7.73 3.24
CA GLY A 356 8.36 -8.91 4.00
C GLY A 356 9.78 -8.87 4.59
N TYR A 357 10.52 -9.98 4.49
CA TYR A 357 11.83 -10.14 5.11
C TYR A 357 12.91 -10.33 4.05
N TYR A 358 13.91 -9.44 3.98
CA TYR A 358 14.96 -9.47 2.95
C TYR A 358 14.45 -9.37 1.50
N THR A 359 13.37 -8.63 1.25
CA THR A 359 12.81 -8.49 -0.12
C THR A 359 13.49 -7.36 -0.91
N GLU A 360 13.60 -7.51 -2.23
CA GLU A 360 14.26 -6.54 -3.11
C GLU A 360 13.45 -6.26 -4.39
N ALA A 361 12.82 -5.09 -4.45
CA ALA A 361 12.15 -4.57 -5.63
C ALA A 361 13.05 -3.54 -6.34
N SER A 362 13.96 -4.00 -7.20
CA SER A 362 14.96 -3.21 -7.90
C SER A 362 14.68 -2.97 -9.40
N GLY A 363 13.52 -3.39 -9.92
CA GLY A 363 13.06 -3.01 -11.28
C GLY A 363 11.85 -2.06 -11.25
N SER A 364 11.72 -1.18 -12.24
CA SER A 364 10.57 -0.26 -12.28
C SER A 364 9.24 -1.03 -12.40
N TYR A 365 8.20 -0.57 -11.71
CA TYR A 365 6.89 -1.25 -11.60
C TYR A 365 6.97 -2.70 -11.07
N SER A 366 8.05 -3.09 -10.40
CA SER A 366 8.20 -4.44 -9.86
C SER A 366 7.57 -4.61 -8.49
N THR A 367 7.20 -5.84 -8.15
CA THR A 367 6.67 -6.22 -6.84
C THR A 367 7.40 -7.44 -6.31
N ALA A 368 7.90 -7.39 -5.08
CA ALA A 368 8.56 -8.50 -4.39
C ALA A 368 7.91 -8.71 -3.00
N LEU A 369 7.25 -9.85 -2.80
CA LEU A 369 6.54 -10.17 -1.55
C LEU A 369 7.08 -11.45 -0.92
N GLY A 370 7.17 -11.48 0.42
CA GLY A 370 7.49 -12.68 1.20
C GLY A 370 8.87 -12.67 1.84
N THR A 371 9.58 -13.80 1.81
CA THR A 371 10.94 -13.90 2.34
C THR A 371 11.95 -14.01 1.19
N ARG A 372 12.91 -13.09 1.12
CA ARG A 372 14.05 -13.09 0.19
C ARG A 372 13.70 -13.01 -1.31
N ALA A 373 12.47 -12.60 -1.64
CA ALA A 373 12.01 -12.38 -3.01
C ALA A 373 12.73 -11.19 -3.65
N SER A 374 13.20 -11.32 -4.89
CA SER A 374 13.92 -10.27 -5.61
C SER A 374 13.43 -10.14 -7.05
N SER A 375 13.02 -8.93 -7.43
CA SER A 375 12.70 -8.57 -8.82
C SER A 375 13.93 -8.50 -9.73
N ASN A 376 15.15 -8.51 -9.17
CA ASN A 376 16.40 -8.65 -9.93
C ASN A 376 16.52 -7.64 -11.11
N GLY A 377 16.11 -6.39 -10.89
CA GLY A 377 16.12 -5.34 -11.91
C GLY A 377 15.13 -5.52 -13.07
N ARG A 378 14.16 -6.44 -12.97
CA ARG A 378 13.22 -6.74 -14.06
C ARG A 378 11.98 -5.86 -14.00
N PHE A 379 11.80 -5.02 -15.03
CA PHE A 379 10.61 -4.18 -15.23
C PHE A 379 9.31 -4.98 -15.16
N GLY A 380 8.32 -4.50 -14.40
CA GLY A 380 6.98 -5.08 -14.33
C GLY A 380 6.93 -6.52 -13.79
N SER A 381 8.00 -7.02 -13.18
CA SER A 381 8.03 -8.36 -12.61
C SER A 381 7.28 -8.42 -11.27
N MET A 382 6.62 -9.54 -11.01
CA MET A 382 5.97 -9.82 -9.73
C MET A 382 6.56 -11.10 -9.14
N VAL A 383 7.10 -11.03 -7.94
CA VAL A 383 7.80 -12.13 -7.27
C VAL A 383 7.13 -12.42 -5.93
N LEU A 384 6.65 -13.65 -5.75
CA LEU A 384 5.97 -14.11 -4.54
C LEU A 384 6.74 -15.28 -3.91
N GLY A 385 7.35 -15.05 -2.75
CA GLY A 385 8.08 -16.07 -2.01
C GLY A 385 7.36 -16.47 -0.72
N ASP A 386 7.41 -17.75 -0.37
CA ASP A 386 7.09 -18.24 0.97
C ASP A 386 8.25 -18.02 1.95
N TYR A 387 8.18 -18.68 3.12
CA TYR A 387 9.27 -18.64 4.11
C TYR A 387 10.50 -19.43 3.61
N VAL A 388 11.68 -18.81 3.70
CA VAL A 388 12.96 -19.44 3.37
C VAL A 388 13.98 -19.20 4.50
N SER A 389 14.50 -20.28 5.07
CA SER A 389 15.36 -20.24 6.27
C SER A 389 16.85 -19.96 6.00
N HIS A 390 17.31 -19.96 4.74
CA HIS A 390 18.73 -19.87 4.40
C HIS A 390 19.10 -18.67 3.50
N SER A 391 20.39 -18.29 3.52
CA SER A 391 20.99 -17.04 3.02
C SER A 391 21.17 -16.91 1.50
N ALA A 392 20.72 -17.86 0.68
CA ALA A 392 20.74 -17.69 -0.77
C ALA A 392 19.48 -16.95 -1.23
N ASN A 393 19.64 -16.01 -2.17
CA ASN A 393 18.54 -15.28 -2.81
C ASN A 393 17.39 -16.23 -3.18
N SER A 394 16.20 -16.08 -2.58
CA SER A 394 15.22 -17.18 -2.51
C SER A 394 14.39 -17.35 -3.78
N LEU A 395 14.12 -16.26 -4.48
CA LEU A 395 13.34 -16.28 -5.71
C LEU A 395 13.68 -15.01 -6.49
N LYS A 396 14.26 -15.16 -7.69
CA LYS A 396 14.71 -14.04 -8.52
C LYS A 396 13.97 -14.01 -9.84
N ALA A 397 13.38 -12.86 -10.19
CA ALA A 397 12.76 -12.70 -11.49
C ALA A 397 13.78 -12.93 -12.62
N ASP A 398 13.37 -13.76 -13.59
CA ASP A 398 14.17 -14.13 -14.75
C ASP A 398 13.82 -13.30 -16.00
N ALA A 399 12.63 -12.71 -16.04
CA ALA A 399 12.12 -11.87 -17.11
C ALA A 399 11.29 -10.70 -16.58
N GLY A 400 11.16 -9.64 -17.38
CA GLY A 400 10.19 -8.57 -17.12
C GLY A 400 8.76 -8.98 -17.45
N ASN A 401 7.79 -8.26 -16.89
CA ASN A 401 6.35 -8.48 -17.09
C ASN A 401 5.90 -9.93 -16.81
N ARG A 402 6.46 -10.56 -15.77
CA ARG A 402 6.20 -11.96 -15.43
C ARG A 402 5.94 -12.12 -13.93
N LEU A 403 4.96 -12.95 -13.60
CA LEU A 403 4.76 -13.49 -12.26
C LEU A 403 5.68 -14.70 -12.07
N LEU A 404 6.49 -14.66 -11.02
CA LEU A 404 7.29 -15.77 -10.52
C LEU A 404 6.88 -16.03 -9.06
N ALA A 405 6.44 -17.25 -8.76
CA ALA A 405 6.01 -17.61 -7.42
C ALA A 405 6.64 -18.93 -6.98
N ARG A 406 7.03 -19.01 -5.70
CA ARG A 406 7.58 -20.22 -5.08
C ARG A 406 6.90 -20.45 -3.74
N PHE A 407 6.35 -21.65 -3.57
CA PHE A 407 5.75 -22.13 -2.34
C PHE A 407 6.25 -23.57 -2.11
N ASP A 408 7.02 -23.80 -1.03
CA ASP A 408 7.68 -25.08 -0.75
C ASP A 408 6.69 -26.25 -0.71
N ASN A 409 5.54 -26.03 -0.09
CA ASN A 409 4.48 -27.02 0.05
C ASN A 409 3.45 -26.99 -1.10
N GLY A 410 3.76 -26.29 -2.19
CA GLY A 410 2.82 -26.08 -3.29
C GLY A 410 1.72 -25.06 -2.97
N TYR A 411 0.68 -25.05 -3.80
CA TYR A 411 -0.40 -24.06 -3.74
C TYR A 411 -1.74 -24.63 -4.20
N LYS A 412 -2.84 -24.10 -3.65
CA LYS A 412 -4.22 -24.54 -3.92
C LYS A 412 -5.11 -23.34 -4.20
N PHE A 413 -5.86 -23.39 -5.29
CA PHE A 413 -6.90 -22.43 -5.64
C PHE A 413 -8.26 -23.05 -5.37
N TYR A 414 -9.03 -22.44 -4.46
CA TYR A 414 -10.42 -22.83 -4.21
C TYR A 414 -11.34 -22.14 -5.22
N THR A 415 -12.33 -22.87 -5.71
CA THR A 415 -13.32 -22.34 -6.67
C THR A 415 -14.71 -22.19 -6.07
N ASN A 416 -14.85 -22.41 -4.75
CA ASN A 416 -16.06 -22.20 -4.00
C ASN A 416 -15.83 -21.38 -2.73
N ASN A 417 -16.89 -20.73 -2.24
CA ASN A 417 -16.84 -19.93 -1.01
C ASN A 417 -16.92 -20.80 0.27
N ASP A 418 -17.46 -22.01 0.16
CA ASP A 418 -17.63 -22.93 1.29
C ASP A 418 -16.43 -23.89 1.40
N LEU A 419 -15.46 -23.50 2.22
CA LEU A 419 -14.27 -24.29 2.48
C LEU A 419 -14.52 -25.52 3.38
N SER A 420 -15.75 -25.72 3.88
CA SER A 420 -16.05 -26.71 4.93
C SER A 420 -16.61 -28.05 4.43
N ILE A 421 -17.39 -28.07 3.34
CA ILE A 421 -18.17 -29.28 2.95
C ILE A 421 -17.52 -30.02 1.77
N SER A 422 -16.94 -29.30 0.82
CA SER A 422 -16.03 -29.86 -0.18
C SER A 422 -15.19 -28.73 -0.75
N SER A 423 -13.91 -28.66 -0.38
CA SER A 423 -13.05 -27.60 -0.87
C SER A 423 -12.59 -27.93 -2.30
N ILE A 424 -13.47 -27.72 -3.28
CA ILE A 424 -13.24 -27.96 -4.71
C ILE A 424 -12.26 -26.91 -5.23
N GLY A 425 -11.34 -27.34 -6.10
CA GLY A 425 -10.29 -26.47 -6.58
C GLY A 425 -9.20 -27.17 -7.39
N LEU A 426 -8.18 -26.39 -7.71
CA LEU A 426 -6.96 -26.81 -8.40
C LEU A 426 -5.80 -26.75 -7.42
N MET A 427 -4.89 -27.74 -7.46
CA MET A 427 -3.70 -27.72 -6.61
C MET A 427 -2.46 -28.15 -7.39
N ALA A 428 -1.31 -27.55 -7.09
CA ALA A 428 -0.01 -28.08 -7.48
C ALA A 428 0.73 -28.40 -6.18
N LEU A 429 1.02 -29.68 -5.95
CA LEU A 429 1.70 -30.15 -4.75
C LEU A 429 3.21 -29.84 -4.80
N HIS A 430 3.89 -30.01 -3.66
CA HIS A 430 5.34 -29.88 -3.61
C HIS A 430 6.02 -30.74 -4.69
N ASN A 431 6.98 -30.18 -5.42
CA ASN A 431 7.68 -30.82 -6.55
C ASN A 431 6.79 -31.35 -7.69
N ALA A 432 5.50 -30.99 -7.73
CA ALA A 432 4.63 -31.38 -8.84
C ALA A 432 5.03 -30.64 -10.12
N ASN A 433 5.04 -31.36 -11.23
CA ASN A 433 5.27 -30.79 -12.58
C ASN A 433 3.96 -30.42 -13.29
N SER A 434 2.81 -30.66 -12.65
CA SER A 434 1.48 -30.49 -13.22
C SER A 434 0.47 -30.16 -12.12
N TRP A 435 -0.70 -29.72 -12.56
CA TRP A 435 -1.82 -29.41 -11.69
C TRP A 435 -2.67 -30.66 -11.48
N SER A 436 -3.18 -30.81 -10.26
CA SER A 436 -4.15 -31.83 -9.88
C SER A 436 -5.50 -31.19 -9.63
N SER A 437 -6.54 -31.80 -10.19
CA SER A 437 -7.94 -31.51 -9.86
C SER A 437 -8.44 -32.51 -8.82
N ILE A 438 -9.36 -32.09 -7.96
CA ILE A 438 -9.97 -32.99 -6.98
C ILE A 438 -10.86 -34.00 -7.72
N SER A 439 -10.60 -35.29 -7.53
CA SER A 439 -11.33 -36.39 -8.17
C SER A 439 -11.52 -37.58 -7.21
N ASP A 440 -12.06 -37.30 -6.03
CA ASP A 440 -12.36 -38.28 -4.97
C ASP A 440 -13.81 -38.79 -5.09
N SER A 441 -14.04 -40.10 -5.00
CA SER A 441 -15.38 -40.69 -5.08
C SER A 441 -16.30 -40.27 -3.93
N THR A 442 -15.75 -39.94 -2.76
CA THR A 442 -16.49 -39.39 -1.61
C THR A 442 -16.92 -37.94 -1.84
N LYS A 443 -16.40 -37.30 -2.90
CA LYS A 443 -16.69 -35.92 -3.31
C LYS A 443 -17.45 -35.86 -4.63
N LYS A 444 -17.89 -37.01 -5.18
CA LYS A 444 -18.67 -37.11 -6.42
C LYS A 444 -19.97 -37.87 -6.17
N GLU A 445 -21.02 -37.45 -6.85
CA GLU A 445 -22.35 -38.06 -6.81
C GLU A 445 -23.00 -38.02 -8.21
N ASN A 446 -24.19 -38.61 -8.36
CA ASN A 446 -24.96 -38.61 -9.61
C ASN A 446 -24.23 -39.26 -10.82
N PHE A 447 -23.55 -40.38 -10.59
CA PHE A 447 -22.78 -41.07 -11.62
C PHE A 447 -23.67 -41.71 -12.70
N ILE A 448 -23.38 -41.40 -13.97
CA ILE A 448 -23.97 -42.05 -15.16
C ILE A 448 -22.85 -42.81 -15.90
N ALA A 449 -23.09 -44.08 -16.20
CA ALA A 449 -22.13 -44.89 -16.97
C ALA A 449 -22.08 -44.45 -18.44
N SER A 450 -20.87 -44.35 -19.00
CA SER A 450 -20.66 -44.02 -20.41
C SER A 450 -21.06 -45.16 -21.34
N ASN A 451 -21.75 -44.87 -22.44
CA ASN A 451 -21.94 -45.80 -23.56
C ASN A 451 -20.77 -45.66 -24.55
N GLY A 452 -19.89 -46.68 -24.58
CA GLY A 452 -18.65 -46.65 -25.35
C GLY A 452 -18.86 -46.39 -26.84
N GLU A 453 -19.86 -47.00 -27.47
CA GLU A 453 -20.05 -46.86 -28.91
C GLU A 453 -20.72 -45.55 -29.31
N GLU A 454 -21.55 -44.97 -28.43
CA GLU A 454 -22.03 -43.60 -28.60
C GLU A 454 -20.90 -42.57 -28.46
N VAL A 455 -19.96 -42.81 -27.53
CA VAL A 455 -18.76 -41.98 -27.39
C VAL A 455 -17.90 -42.06 -28.66
N LEU A 456 -17.61 -43.25 -29.18
CA LEU A 456 -16.82 -43.41 -30.42
C LEU A 456 -17.50 -42.78 -31.63
N LYS A 457 -18.81 -42.99 -31.78
CA LYS A 457 -19.59 -42.34 -32.83
C LYS A 457 -19.49 -40.81 -32.72
N SER A 458 -19.65 -40.26 -31.52
CA SER A 458 -19.56 -38.83 -31.29
C SER A 458 -18.16 -38.28 -31.58
N VAL A 459 -17.11 -38.92 -31.07
CA VAL A 459 -15.71 -38.53 -31.34
C VAL A 459 -15.40 -38.56 -32.84
N SER A 460 -15.90 -39.57 -33.57
CA SER A 460 -15.69 -39.67 -35.03
C SER A 460 -16.33 -38.53 -35.85
N GLN A 461 -17.31 -37.84 -35.27
CA GLN A 461 -18.04 -36.74 -35.91
C GLN A 461 -17.48 -35.36 -35.54
N MET A 462 -16.56 -35.28 -34.58
CA MET A 462 -15.95 -34.03 -34.14
C MET A 462 -14.90 -33.52 -35.12
N ARG A 463 -14.80 -32.20 -35.26
CA ARG A 463 -13.70 -31.60 -36.00
C ARG A 463 -12.45 -31.58 -35.14
N ILE A 464 -11.40 -32.28 -35.58
CA ILE A 464 -10.07 -32.29 -34.94
C ILE A 464 -9.06 -31.77 -35.95
N GLY A 465 -8.27 -30.77 -35.55
CA GLY A 465 -7.24 -30.21 -36.43
C GLY A 465 -6.34 -29.21 -35.72
N THR A 466 -5.51 -28.53 -36.52
CA THR A 466 -4.64 -27.47 -36.02
C THR A 466 -5.30 -26.11 -36.08
N TRP A 467 -5.09 -25.29 -35.05
CA TRP A 467 -5.64 -23.95 -34.95
C TRP A 467 -4.70 -23.02 -34.18
N ASN A 468 -5.02 -21.72 -34.21
CA ASN A 468 -4.41 -20.70 -33.38
C ASN A 468 -5.48 -19.71 -32.95
N TYR A 469 -5.30 -19.02 -31.84
CA TYR A 469 -6.26 -17.99 -31.44
C TYR A 469 -6.26 -16.83 -32.46
N LYS A 470 -7.41 -16.16 -32.61
CA LYS A 470 -7.51 -14.96 -33.45
C LYS A 470 -6.51 -13.91 -32.95
N GLY A 471 -5.70 -13.37 -33.86
CA GLY A 471 -4.64 -12.40 -33.54
C GLY A 471 -3.27 -13.02 -33.21
N GLN A 472 -3.16 -14.34 -33.02
CA GLN A 472 -1.86 -14.98 -32.83
C GLN A 472 -1.10 -15.17 -34.15
N ASN A 473 0.22 -15.14 -34.08
CA ASN A 473 1.09 -15.48 -35.20
C ASN A 473 0.98 -16.99 -35.51
N ALA A 474 0.42 -17.31 -36.67
CA ALA A 474 0.16 -18.69 -37.10
C ALA A 474 1.43 -19.54 -37.27
N SER A 475 2.62 -18.94 -37.42
CA SER A 475 3.87 -19.69 -37.52
C SER A 475 4.51 -20.00 -36.16
N LYS A 476 4.10 -19.29 -35.09
CA LYS A 476 4.69 -19.44 -33.74
C LYS A 476 3.76 -20.10 -32.74
N HIS A 477 2.46 -19.97 -32.92
CA HIS A 477 1.46 -20.45 -31.97
C HIS A 477 0.47 -21.31 -32.73
N ARG A 478 0.71 -22.62 -32.74
CA ARG A 478 -0.21 -23.62 -33.29
C ARG A 478 -0.56 -24.63 -32.22
N HIS A 479 -1.82 -24.99 -32.19
CA HIS A 479 -2.41 -25.93 -31.26
C HIS A 479 -3.10 -27.04 -32.05
N TRP A 480 -3.18 -28.24 -31.47
CA TRP A 480 -3.95 -29.36 -31.98
C TRP A 480 -5.11 -29.60 -31.03
N GLY A 481 -6.34 -29.77 -31.52
CA GLY A 481 -7.46 -30.07 -30.64
C GLY A 481 -8.84 -29.93 -31.30
N VAL A 482 -9.86 -30.28 -30.52
CA VAL A 482 -11.29 -30.10 -30.85
C VAL A 482 -11.75 -28.67 -30.59
N MET A 483 -12.91 -28.31 -31.14
CA MET A 483 -13.62 -27.07 -30.86
C MET A 483 -14.61 -27.26 -29.70
N ALA A 484 -14.73 -26.27 -28.81
CA ALA A 484 -15.63 -26.34 -27.65
C ALA A 484 -17.10 -26.53 -28.05
N GLN A 485 -17.53 -25.93 -29.16
CA GLN A 485 -18.89 -26.07 -29.69
C GLN A 485 -19.20 -27.53 -30.07
N ASP A 486 -18.28 -28.21 -30.72
CA ASP A 486 -18.46 -29.61 -31.13
C ASP A 486 -18.46 -30.51 -29.89
N PHE A 487 -17.52 -30.28 -28.96
CA PHE A 487 -17.46 -31.05 -27.72
C PHE A 487 -18.75 -30.90 -26.90
N HIS A 488 -19.22 -29.67 -26.72
CA HIS A 488 -20.46 -29.37 -26.01
C HIS A 488 -21.70 -29.88 -26.74
N HIS A 489 -21.73 -29.88 -28.08
CA HIS A 489 -22.84 -30.45 -28.85
C HIS A 489 -23.02 -31.94 -28.56
N HIS A 490 -21.92 -32.70 -28.48
CA HIS A 490 -21.96 -34.14 -28.28
C HIS A 490 -22.03 -34.57 -26.80
N PHE A 491 -21.34 -33.87 -25.90
CA PHE A 491 -21.16 -34.28 -24.50
C PHE A 491 -21.65 -33.24 -23.47
N GLY A 492 -22.22 -32.13 -23.94
CA GLY A 492 -22.60 -31.00 -23.07
C GLY A 492 -23.92 -31.16 -22.33
N LYS A 493 -24.60 -32.31 -22.44
CA LYS A 493 -25.85 -32.59 -21.74
C LYS A 493 -25.94 -34.04 -21.28
N ASP A 494 -26.51 -34.23 -20.10
CA ASP A 494 -26.88 -35.54 -19.57
C ASP A 494 -28.28 -35.50 -18.90
N ALA A 495 -28.61 -36.51 -18.10
CA ALA A 495 -29.90 -36.56 -17.40
C ALA A 495 -30.05 -35.52 -16.27
N TYR A 496 -28.94 -35.00 -15.73
CA TYR A 496 -28.93 -34.05 -14.62
C TYR A 496 -28.79 -32.59 -15.08
N GLY A 497 -28.28 -32.36 -16.28
CA GLY A 497 -28.31 -31.03 -16.88
C GLY A 497 -27.26 -30.81 -17.94
N THR A 498 -26.57 -29.67 -17.82
CA THR A 498 -25.60 -29.18 -18.81
C THR A 498 -24.19 -29.34 -18.27
N ILE A 499 -23.31 -29.90 -19.09
CA ILE A 499 -21.89 -30.11 -18.81
C ILE A 499 -21.10 -29.09 -19.64
N GLY A 500 -20.29 -28.27 -18.97
CA GLY A 500 -19.49 -27.22 -19.61
C GLY A 500 -20.33 -26.19 -20.39
N ASN A 501 -19.74 -25.63 -21.45
CA ASN A 501 -20.38 -24.69 -22.38
C ASN A 501 -19.73 -24.76 -23.76
N ASP A 502 -20.25 -24.01 -24.73
CA ASP A 502 -19.81 -24.02 -26.13
C ASP A 502 -18.56 -23.15 -26.43
N THR A 503 -17.93 -22.56 -25.40
CA THR A 503 -16.74 -21.70 -25.54
C THR A 503 -15.49 -22.23 -24.83
N THR A 504 -15.65 -23.14 -23.86
CA THR A 504 -14.55 -23.70 -23.06
C THR A 504 -14.67 -25.21 -22.91
N ILE A 505 -13.55 -25.91 -22.87
CA ILE A 505 -13.48 -27.34 -22.55
C ILE A 505 -12.65 -27.50 -21.29
N ALA A 506 -13.21 -28.12 -20.25
CA ALA A 506 -12.44 -28.46 -19.06
C ALA A 506 -11.57 -29.70 -19.35
N THR A 507 -10.31 -29.68 -18.92
CA THR A 507 -9.38 -30.80 -19.15
C THR A 507 -9.92 -32.10 -18.57
N ALA A 508 -10.53 -32.07 -17.38
CA ALA A 508 -11.11 -33.27 -16.76
C ALA A 508 -12.25 -33.89 -17.58
N ASP A 509 -13.07 -33.07 -18.24
CA ASP A 509 -14.17 -33.55 -19.10
C ASP A 509 -13.59 -34.17 -20.38
N PHE A 510 -12.61 -33.50 -20.99
CA PHE A 510 -11.92 -34.00 -22.18
C PHE A 510 -11.19 -35.32 -21.91
N ASP A 511 -10.50 -35.43 -20.78
CA ASP A 511 -9.83 -36.65 -20.34
C ASP A 511 -10.84 -37.78 -20.10
N GLY A 512 -11.97 -37.47 -19.44
CA GLY A 512 -13.04 -38.44 -19.19
C GLY A 512 -13.60 -39.05 -20.48
N VAL A 513 -13.92 -38.22 -21.47
CA VAL A 513 -14.36 -38.67 -22.80
C VAL A 513 -13.27 -39.47 -23.51
N SER A 514 -12.01 -39.01 -23.45
CA SER A 514 -10.89 -39.70 -24.09
C SER A 514 -10.68 -41.10 -23.50
N PHE A 515 -10.74 -41.25 -22.19
CA PHE A 515 -10.66 -42.56 -21.53
C PHE A 515 -11.86 -43.46 -21.87
N ALA A 516 -13.07 -42.90 -21.95
CA ALA A 516 -14.25 -43.65 -22.37
C ALA A 516 -14.10 -44.17 -23.81
N ALA A 517 -13.59 -43.34 -24.73
CA ALA A 517 -13.29 -43.74 -26.11
C ALA A 517 -12.20 -44.82 -26.18
N ILE A 518 -11.10 -44.66 -25.44
CA ILE A 518 -10.02 -45.67 -25.39
C ILE A 518 -10.54 -47.00 -24.89
N LYS A 519 -11.34 -47.00 -23.82
CA LYS A 519 -11.95 -48.21 -23.27
C LYS A 519 -12.85 -48.90 -24.31
N ALA A 520 -13.65 -48.13 -25.03
CA ALA A 520 -14.52 -48.64 -26.08
C ALA A 520 -13.72 -49.21 -27.28
N LEU A 521 -12.63 -48.57 -27.68
CA LEU A 521 -11.76 -49.09 -28.75
C LEU A 521 -11.08 -50.40 -28.35
N GLU A 522 -10.62 -50.53 -27.10
CA GLU A 522 -10.05 -51.76 -26.57
C GLU A 522 -11.07 -52.91 -26.57
N GLU A 523 -12.31 -52.62 -26.18
CA GLU A 523 -13.41 -53.59 -26.23
C GLU A 523 -13.69 -54.07 -27.66
N ARG A 524 -13.84 -53.15 -28.61
CA ARG A 524 -14.03 -53.47 -30.03
C ARG A 524 -12.85 -54.24 -30.61
N THR A 525 -11.62 -53.89 -30.23
CA THR A 525 -10.41 -54.59 -30.70
C THR A 525 -10.36 -56.02 -30.18
N ARG A 526 -10.76 -56.24 -28.92
CA ARG A 526 -10.83 -57.58 -28.33
C ARG A 526 -11.87 -58.47 -29.00
N GLU A 527 -13.05 -57.91 -29.30
CA GLU A 527 -14.08 -58.62 -30.07
C GLU A 527 -13.56 -59.01 -31.45
N LEU A 528 -12.97 -58.06 -32.19
CA LEU A 528 -12.37 -58.33 -33.50
C LEU A 528 -11.26 -59.39 -33.45
N GLN A 529 -10.43 -59.41 -32.41
CA GLN A 529 -9.41 -60.45 -32.23
C GLN A 529 -10.02 -61.82 -31.92
N SER A 530 -11.12 -61.86 -31.17
CA SER A 530 -11.87 -63.09 -30.90
C SER A 530 -12.47 -63.66 -32.17
N ASP A 531 -13.13 -62.81 -32.96
CA ASP A 531 -13.73 -63.16 -34.24
C ASP A 531 -12.67 -63.63 -35.22
N LEU A 532 -11.57 -62.90 -35.36
CA LEU A 532 -10.44 -63.29 -36.20
C LEU A 532 -9.84 -64.64 -35.77
N ALA A 533 -9.73 -64.91 -34.47
CA ALA A 533 -9.26 -66.20 -33.98
C ALA A 533 -10.25 -67.33 -34.29
N SER A 534 -11.56 -67.06 -34.23
CA SER A 534 -12.59 -68.03 -34.60
C SER A 534 -12.55 -68.36 -36.10
N GLU A 535 -12.38 -67.34 -36.95
CA GLU A 535 -12.24 -67.48 -38.40
C GLU A 535 -10.96 -68.24 -38.78
N MET A 536 -9.83 -67.94 -38.14
CA MET A 536 -8.59 -68.70 -38.36
C MET A 536 -8.74 -70.18 -38.01
N ARG A 537 -9.43 -70.51 -36.91
CA ARG A 537 -9.71 -71.91 -36.54
C ARG A 537 -10.60 -72.60 -37.57
N PHE A 538 -11.61 -71.89 -38.07
CA PHE A 538 -12.50 -72.39 -39.11
C PHE A 538 -11.74 -72.64 -40.42
N SER A 539 -10.93 -71.68 -40.87
CA SER A 539 -10.06 -71.82 -42.06
C SER A 539 -9.09 -73.00 -41.93
N ALA A 540 -8.40 -73.14 -40.79
CA ALA A 540 -7.50 -74.28 -40.55
C ALA A 540 -8.24 -75.63 -40.59
N SER A 541 -9.49 -75.68 -40.12
CA SER A 541 -10.32 -76.90 -40.19
C SER A 541 -10.72 -77.26 -41.62
N LEU A 542 -10.98 -76.24 -42.45
CA LEU A 542 -11.25 -76.40 -43.88
C LEU A 542 -10.01 -76.91 -44.61
N GLU A 543 -8.84 -76.30 -44.38
CA GLU A 543 -7.55 -76.72 -44.97
C GLU A 543 -7.23 -78.19 -44.67
N LEU A 544 -7.42 -78.62 -43.42
CA LEU A 544 -7.21 -80.01 -43.01
C LEU A 544 -8.19 -80.96 -43.68
N THR A 545 -9.43 -80.50 -43.92
CA THR A 545 -10.45 -81.27 -44.65
C THR A 545 -10.09 -81.38 -46.13
N THR A 546 -9.60 -80.30 -46.75
CA THR A 546 -9.11 -80.32 -48.14
C THR A 546 -7.91 -81.23 -48.31
N GLU A 547 -6.91 -81.17 -47.43
CA GLU A 547 -5.76 -82.11 -47.46
C GLU A 547 -6.21 -83.57 -47.36
N LYS A 548 -7.22 -83.85 -46.51
CA LYS A 548 -7.79 -85.20 -46.38
C LYS A 548 -8.51 -85.63 -47.67
N HIS A 549 -9.21 -84.71 -48.33
CA HIS A 549 -9.83 -84.99 -49.62
C HIS A 549 -8.80 -85.18 -50.73
N GLU A 550 -7.74 -84.39 -50.78
CA GLU A 550 -6.62 -84.55 -51.71
C GLU A 550 -5.94 -85.91 -51.56
N LYS A 551 -5.58 -86.31 -50.33
CA LYS A 551 -5.05 -87.66 -50.06
C LYS A 551 -5.99 -88.76 -50.54
N LYS A 552 -7.30 -88.59 -50.32
CA LYS A 552 -8.29 -89.56 -50.76
C LYS A 552 -8.43 -89.62 -52.28
N ILE A 553 -8.27 -88.49 -52.97
CA ILE A 553 -8.20 -88.43 -54.43
C ILE A 553 -6.94 -89.14 -54.92
N GLU A 554 -5.79 -88.92 -54.30
CA GLU A 554 -4.54 -89.63 -54.64
C GLU A 554 -4.70 -91.15 -54.43
N GLU A 555 -5.25 -91.59 -53.30
CA GLU A 555 -5.54 -93.00 -53.04
C GLU A 555 -6.48 -93.60 -54.11
N LEU A 556 -7.54 -92.89 -54.49
CA LEU A 556 -8.46 -93.30 -55.55
C LEU A 556 -7.79 -93.34 -56.91
N GLN A 557 -6.92 -92.37 -57.23
CA GLN A 557 -6.15 -92.36 -58.47
C GLN A 557 -5.17 -93.53 -58.53
N GLU A 558 -4.51 -93.87 -57.43
CA GLU A 558 -3.62 -95.03 -57.33
C GLU A 558 -4.39 -96.34 -57.48
N GLN A 559 -5.57 -96.44 -56.86
CA GLN A 559 -6.48 -97.58 -57.05
C GLN A 559 -6.92 -97.72 -58.51
N LEU A 560 -7.27 -96.60 -59.16
CA LEU A 560 -7.68 -96.58 -60.56
C LEU A 560 -6.52 -96.97 -61.49
N GLN A 561 -5.30 -96.47 -61.24
CA GLN A 561 -4.10 -96.88 -62.00
C GLN A 561 -3.82 -98.38 -61.85
N LYS A 562 -3.93 -98.92 -60.63
CA LYS A 562 -3.78 -100.37 -60.40
C LYS A 562 -4.85 -101.17 -61.14
N GLN A 563 -6.09 -100.69 -61.19
CA GLN A 563 -7.14 -101.30 -62.00
C GLN A 563 -6.82 -101.22 -63.50
N LEU A 564 -6.31 -100.08 -63.98
CA LEU A 564 -5.91 -99.89 -65.37
C LEU A 564 -4.80 -100.87 -65.77
N GLN A 565 -3.73 -100.95 -64.99
CA GLN A 565 -2.64 -101.90 -65.19
C GLN A 565 -3.12 -103.35 -65.16
N ARG A 566 -4.06 -103.67 -64.26
CA ARG A 566 -4.66 -105.01 -64.19
C ARG A 566 -5.49 -105.30 -65.46
N ASN A 567 -6.24 -104.32 -65.97
CA ASN A 567 -6.96 -104.46 -67.23
C ASN A 567 -6.02 -104.60 -68.43
N GLU A 568 -4.93 -103.82 -68.50
CA GLU A 568 -3.88 -103.95 -69.53
C GLU A 568 -3.18 -105.33 -69.47
N ALA A 569 -2.93 -105.83 -68.26
CA ALA A 569 -2.40 -107.18 -68.05
C ALA A 569 -3.40 -108.25 -68.52
N TYR A 570 -4.69 -108.10 -68.20
CA TYR A 570 -5.74 -108.97 -68.72
C TYR A 570 -5.83 -108.91 -70.25
N GLU A 571 -5.74 -107.73 -70.87
CA GLU A 571 -5.72 -107.60 -72.33
C GLU A 571 -4.49 -108.30 -72.96
N SER A 572 -3.33 -108.17 -72.33
CA SER A 572 -2.08 -108.81 -72.77
C SER A 572 -2.15 -110.33 -72.66
N GLU A 573 -2.74 -110.86 -71.58
CA GLU A 573 -2.99 -112.28 -71.38
C GLU A 573 -4.01 -112.82 -72.40
N LEU A 574 -5.04 -112.04 -72.72
CA LEU A 574 -6.03 -112.36 -73.75
C LEU A 574 -5.40 -112.40 -75.16
N LEU A 575 -4.46 -111.50 -75.45
CA LEU A 575 -3.63 -111.49 -76.66
C LEU A 575 -2.70 -112.70 -76.73
N SER A 576 -2.08 -113.09 -75.61
CA SER A 576 -1.24 -114.28 -75.49
C SER A 576 -2.04 -115.55 -75.79
N MET A 577 -3.20 -115.73 -75.16
CA MET A 577 -4.12 -116.84 -75.43
C MET A 577 -4.59 -116.85 -76.90
N ARG A 578 -4.77 -115.68 -77.51
CA ARG A 578 -5.09 -115.56 -78.94
C ARG A 578 -3.94 -116.04 -79.84
N SER A 579 -2.70 -115.81 -79.42
CA SER A 579 -1.51 -116.33 -80.12
C SER A 579 -1.34 -117.84 -79.94
N GLU A 580 -1.58 -118.36 -78.73
CA GLU A 580 -1.56 -119.81 -78.45
C GLU A 580 -2.67 -120.55 -79.21
N THR A 581 -3.89 -120.00 -79.25
CA THR A 581 -4.97 -120.58 -80.06
C THR A 581 -4.69 -120.52 -81.57
N MET A 582 -3.92 -119.53 -82.05
CA MET A 582 -3.42 -119.53 -83.43
C MET A 582 -2.31 -120.57 -83.66
N SER A 583 -1.44 -120.82 -82.68
CA SER A 583 -0.40 -121.86 -82.73
C SER A 583 -0.99 -123.28 -82.73
N VAL A 584 -1.98 -123.54 -81.87
CA VAL A 584 -2.72 -124.83 -81.82
C VAL A 584 -3.50 -125.06 -83.12
N ARG A 585 -4.02 -124.00 -83.76
CA ARG A 585 -4.63 -124.08 -85.09
C ARG A 585 -3.63 -124.38 -86.21
N ALA A 586 -2.38 -123.98 -86.06
CA ALA A 586 -1.31 -124.28 -87.01
C ALA A 586 -0.81 -125.73 -86.87
N GLU A 587 -0.65 -126.24 -85.65
CA GLU A 587 -0.31 -127.65 -85.38
C GLU A 587 -1.43 -128.63 -85.77
N SER A 588 -2.70 -128.23 -85.61
CA SER A 588 -3.84 -129.02 -86.08
C SER A 588 -3.87 -129.17 -87.61
N ARG A 589 -3.35 -128.18 -88.36
CA ARG A 589 -3.26 -128.23 -89.84
C ARG A 589 -2.13 -129.13 -90.33
N THR A 590 -1.02 -129.25 -89.60
CA THR A 590 0.08 -130.18 -89.91
C THR A 590 -0.31 -131.64 -89.62
N VAL A 591 -1.01 -131.91 -88.52
CA VAL A 591 -1.52 -133.27 -88.20
C VAL A 591 -2.62 -133.72 -89.19
N GLN A 592 -3.46 -132.80 -89.68
CA GLN A 592 -4.42 -133.10 -90.75
C GLN A 592 -3.77 -133.34 -92.12
N ALA A 593 -2.58 -132.78 -92.39
CA ALA A 593 -1.83 -133.02 -93.62
C ALA A 593 -1.11 -134.37 -93.60
N GLU A 594 -0.52 -134.77 -92.47
CA GLU A 594 0.13 -136.10 -92.31
C GLU A 594 -0.87 -137.27 -92.32
N SER A 595 -2.08 -137.07 -91.76
CA SER A 595 -3.17 -138.05 -91.84
C SER A 595 -3.67 -138.28 -93.28
N LYS A 596 -3.51 -137.28 -94.16
CA LYS A 596 -3.93 -137.35 -95.57
C LYS A 596 -2.88 -138.06 -96.43
N ALA A 597 -1.58 -137.86 -96.15
CA ALA A 597 -0.49 -138.58 -96.81
C ALA A 597 -0.48 -140.08 -96.46
N LEU A 598 -0.71 -140.46 -95.19
CA LEU A 598 -0.78 -141.87 -94.79
C LEU A 598 -1.96 -142.64 -95.42
N LYS A 599 -3.03 -141.94 -95.82
CA LYS A 599 -4.20 -142.54 -96.50
C LYS A 599 -3.98 -142.75 -98.00
N GLU A 600 -3.07 -142.01 -98.64
CA GLU A 600 -2.67 -142.24 -100.04
C GLU A 600 -1.65 -143.38 -100.15
N ASP A 601 -0.69 -143.48 -99.23
CA ASP A 601 0.26 -144.60 -99.17
C ASP A 601 -0.43 -145.97 -98.94
N PHE A 602 -1.49 -146.01 -98.12
CA PHE A 602 -2.26 -147.24 -97.91
C PHE A 602 -3.10 -147.65 -99.14
N LYS A 603 -3.36 -146.71 -100.06
CA LYS A 603 -4.08 -146.96 -101.32
C LYS A 603 -3.14 -147.52 -102.39
N GLU A 604 -1.89 -147.03 -102.46
CA GLU A 604 -0.85 -147.59 -103.35
C GLU A 604 -0.39 -148.99 -102.90
N LEU A 605 -0.29 -149.26 -101.59
CA LEU A 605 0.04 -150.59 -101.08
C LEU A 605 -1.05 -151.64 -101.40
N LYS A 606 -2.31 -151.21 -101.47
CA LYS A 606 -3.46 -152.06 -101.83
C LYS A 606 -3.52 -152.38 -103.33
N GLU A 607 -3.07 -151.47 -104.21
CA GLU A 607 -2.96 -151.75 -105.65
C GLU A 607 -1.71 -152.57 -106.03
N MET A 608 -0.62 -152.48 -105.27
CA MET A 608 0.56 -153.34 -105.44
C MET A 608 0.31 -154.80 -105.04
N LEU A 609 -0.47 -155.05 -103.99
CA LEU A 609 -0.85 -156.41 -103.56
C LEU A 609 -1.80 -157.12 -104.53
N LEU A 610 -2.52 -156.38 -105.38
CA LEU A 610 -3.42 -156.93 -106.41
C LEU A 610 -2.74 -157.18 -107.77
N LYS A 611 -1.52 -156.69 -108.01
CA LYS A 611 -0.76 -156.90 -109.27
C LYS A 611 0.37 -157.94 -109.20
N SER A 612 0.73 -158.46 -108.02
CA SER A 612 1.71 -159.55 -107.89
C SER A 612 1.12 -160.97 -107.87
N VAL A 613 -0.22 -161.12 -107.94
CA VAL A 613 -0.93 -162.42 -107.99
C VAL A 613 -1.21 -162.90 -109.43
N ALA A 614 -0.85 -162.13 -110.45
CA ALA A 614 -0.99 -162.54 -111.85
C ALA A 614 0.28 -162.24 -112.65
N VAL A 615 1.24 -163.18 -112.63
CA VAL A 615 2.24 -163.55 -113.68
C VAL A 615 3.47 -164.17 -112.98
N LYS A 616 3.31 -165.42 -112.52
CA LYS A 616 4.31 -166.51 -112.55
C LYS A 616 3.70 -167.82 -112.02
N THR A 617 2.94 -168.47 -112.88
CA THR A 617 3.24 -169.84 -113.34
C THR A 617 4.37 -169.71 -114.38
N LYS A 618 5.40 -170.56 -114.48
CA LYS A 618 5.67 -171.90 -113.94
C LYS A 618 6.40 -171.94 -112.61
#